data_AF-A0A2V9PYW5-F1
#
_entry.id   AF-A0A2V9PYW5-F1
#
_cell.length_a   1.000
_cell.length_b   1.000
_cell.length_c   1.000
_cell.angle_alpha   90.00
_cell.angle_beta   90.00
_cell.angle_gamma   90.00
#
_symmetry.space_group_name_H-M   'P 1'
#
loop_
_entity.id
_entity.type
_entity.pdbx_description
1 polymer ?
#
loop_
_entity_poly.entity_id
_entity_poly.type
_entity_poly.pdbx_seq_one_letter_code
_entity_poly.pdbx_strand_id
1 'polypeptide(L)'
;YALSLLAADPDKDNTSRTKAAAVLEKLFAEEPQHPGVAHYLIHTYDKPDMAEKGLPAARKYAQLAPAAPHALHMPAHIFARLGLWQDDIDSNVRSIEATQKEAAMHMGGEGHQFHAMDFLVYAYLQTGREEDAQKIINEVRAMPPMKDMYGMGFDPHLAALSDFQVSHALELHHWSEAAQLSPVEGTSEGNRSFAYLARAIGAARSDNREQARKEVGQLEAIQKKAEANKKKEPWTYDAVSDELTIARAWIAHAEGRTDEAVRLLRPMADKDRGEAEASEGIPVHEIIADMLLEAKRPADALVEYEATLKSDPGRFNALYGAAQASEQVGQSDKAREFYLQLLKNCDGSKSDRAELKHAREKMEVRAGK
;
A
#
# COMPACT_ATOMS: atom_id res chain seq x y z
N TYR A 1 -27.24 -4.18 -12.62
CA TYR A 1 -27.00 -2.85 -13.23
C TYR A 1 -25.88 -2.08 -12.55
N ALA A 2 -25.90 -1.85 -11.22
CA ALA A 2 -24.77 -1.19 -10.55
C ALA A 2 -23.41 -1.90 -10.78
N LEU A 3 -23.38 -3.23 -10.65
CA LEU A 3 -22.18 -4.02 -10.95
C LEU A 3 -21.64 -3.84 -12.37
N SER A 4 -22.52 -3.73 -13.38
CA SER A 4 -22.09 -3.51 -14.76
C SER A 4 -21.54 -2.10 -14.98
N LEU A 5 -21.95 -1.11 -14.17
CA LEU A 5 -21.36 0.23 -14.21
C LEU A 5 -19.94 0.21 -13.63
N LEU A 6 -19.69 -0.55 -12.55
CA LEU A 6 -18.35 -0.73 -12.00
C LEU A 6 -17.42 -1.46 -12.97
N ALA A 7 -17.88 -2.56 -13.56
CA ALA A 7 -17.08 -3.33 -14.52
C ALA A 7 -16.78 -2.58 -15.83
N ALA A 8 -17.57 -1.56 -16.16
CA ALA A 8 -17.39 -0.74 -17.34
C ALA A 8 -16.69 0.60 -17.03
N ASP A 9 -16.29 0.83 -15.78
CA ASP A 9 -15.67 2.08 -15.38
C ASP A 9 -14.29 2.21 -16.04
N PRO A 10 -14.04 3.24 -16.86
CA PRO A 10 -12.72 3.43 -17.46
C PRO A 10 -11.69 3.99 -16.45
N ASP A 11 -11.97 3.89 -15.15
CA ASP A 11 -11.24 4.36 -13.97
C ASP A 11 -10.82 5.84 -13.90
N LYS A 12 -11.14 6.65 -14.92
CA LYS A 12 -10.59 8.01 -15.06
C LYS A 12 -11.23 9.10 -14.20
N ASP A 13 -12.54 9.06 -13.90
CA ASP A 13 -13.23 10.23 -13.32
C ASP A 13 -14.39 9.90 -12.34
N ASN A 14 -14.45 8.67 -11.81
CA ASN A 14 -15.48 8.22 -10.87
C ASN A 14 -16.93 8.36 -11.37
N THR A 15 -17.18 8.66 -12.66
CA THR A 15 -18.53 8.84 -13.20
C THR A 15 -19.36 7.57 -13.06
N SER A 16 -18.79 6.42 -13.39
CA SER A 16 -19.51 5.13 -13.33
C SER A 16 -19.74 4.69 -11.90
N ARG A 17 -18.74 4.87 -11.02
CA ARG A 17 -18.86 4.69 -9.56
C ARG A 17 -19.96 5.55 -8.96
N THR A 18 -20.03 6.83 -9.31
CA THR A 18 -21.09 7.73 -8.82
C THR A 18 -22.49 7.25 -9.23
N LYS A 19 -22.65 6.76 -10.47
CA LYS A 19 -23.92 6.17 -10.93
C LYS A 19 -24.24 4.86 -10.21
N ALA A 20 -23.23 4.01 -9.97
CA ALA A 20 -23.41 2.77 -9.22
C ALA A 20 -23.83 3.06 -7.76
N ALA A 21 -23.17 4.00 -7.10
CA ALA A 21 -23.47 4.47 -5.75
C ALA A 21 -24.93 4.92 -5.63
N ALA A 22 -25.42 5.77 -6.54
CA ALA A 22 -26.79 6.26 -6.50
C ALA A 22 -27.87 5.16 -6.59
N VAL A 23 -27.56 4.02 -7.21
CA VAL A 23 -28.44 2.84 -7.24
C VAL A 23 -28.31 2.05 -5.93
N LEU A 24 -27.09 1.81 -5.49
CA LEU A 24 -26.79 0.97 -4.34
C LEU A 24 -27.15 1.61 -3.00
N GLU A 25 -27.01 2.94 -2.85
CA GLU A 25 -27.38 3.68 -1.63
C GLU A 25 -28.87 3.55 -1.33
N LYS A 26 -29.72 3.62 -2.36
CA LYS A 26 -31.18 3.42 -2.22
C LYS A 26 -31.49 2.01 -1.73
N LEU A 27 -30.86 1.01 -2.35
CA LEU A 27 -31.01 -0.39 -1.94
C LEU A 27 -30.48 -0.64 -0.53
N PHE A 28 -29.41 0.04 -0.12
CA PHE A 28 -28.86 -0.13 1.23
C PHE A 28 -29.75 0.48 2.31
N ALA A 29 -30.46 1.56 2.00
CA ALA A 29 -31.46 2.12 2.90
C ALA A 29 -32.68 1.19 3.07
N GLU A 30 -33.11 0.52 1.99
CA GLU A 30 -34.23 -0.43 2.01
C GLU A 30 -33.85 -1.78 2.63
N GLU A 31 -32.66 -2.29 2.30
CA GLU A 31 -32.17 -3.63 2.65
C GLU A 31 -30.80 -3.57 3.35
N PRO A 32 -30.68 -2.93 4.53
CA PRO A 32 -29.41 -2.68 5.21
C PRO A 32 -28.71 -3.95 5.71
N GLN A 33 -29.37 -5.10 5.66
CA GLN A 33 -28.81 -6.40 6.04
C GLN A 33 -28.43 -7.27 4.85
N HIS A 34 -28.65 -6.81 3.61
CA HIS A 34 -28.32 -7.60 2.43
C HIS A 34 -26.80 -7.55 2.15
N PRO A 35 -26.06 -8.66 2.30
CA PRO A 35 -24.60 -8.67 2.22
C PRO A 35 -24.09 -8.19 0.85
N GLY A 36 -24.75 -8.58 -0.24
CA GLY A 36 -24.37 -8.15 -1.58
C GLY A 36 -24.49 -6.63 -1.83
N VAL A 37 -25.42 -5.93 -1.16
CA VAL A 37 -25.57 -4.49 -1.36
C VAL A 37 -24.43 -3.74 -0.67
N ALA A 38 -24.16 -4.10 0.58
CA ALA A 38 -23.03 -3.53 1.33
C ALA A 38 -21.70 -3.81 0.63
N HIS A 39 -21.51 -5.04 0.14
CA HIS A 39 -20.33 -5.44 -0.63
C HIS A 39 -20.10 -4.58 -1.88
N TYR A 40 -21.12 -4.38 -2.71
CA TYR A 40 -20.97 -3.57 -3.92
C TYR A 40 -20.82 -2.07 -3.63
N LEU A 41 -21.36 -1.56 -2.52
CA LEU A 41 -21.07 -0.20 -2.06
C LEU A 41 -19.60 -0.03 -1.69
N ILE A 42 -19.01 -0.99 -0.98
CA ILE A 42 -17.58 -0.98 -0.64
C ILE A 42 -16.75 -0.89 -1.93
N HIS A 43 -16.97 -1.80 -2.89
CA HIS A 43 -16.26 -1.74 -4.18
C HIS A 43 -16.44 -0.42 -4.92
N THR A 44 -17.64 0.18 -4.83
CA THR A 44 -17.93 1.46 -5.48
C THR A 44 -17.10 2.58 -4.88
N TYR A 45 -16.96 2.62 -3.56
CA TYR A 45 -16.29 3.69 -2.83
C TYR A 45 -14.83 3.43 -2.52
N ASP A 46 -14.25 2.30 -2.91
CA ASP A 46 -12.82 2.01 -2.76
C ASP A 46 -11.96 2.83 -3.74
N LYS A 47 -11.94 4.14 -3.49
CA LYS A 47 -11.10 5.18 -4.06
C LYS A 47 -10.86 6.22 -2.96
N PRO A 48 -9.67 6.82 -2.84
CA PRO A 48 -9.37 7.78 -1.78
C PRO A 48 -10.39 8.91 -1.64
N ASP A 49 -10.84 9.51 -2.75
CA ASP A 49 -11.79 10.63 -2.75
C ASP A 49 -13.26 10.23 -2.48
N MET A 50 -13.53 8.93 -2.37
CA MET A 50 -14.86 8.37 -2.15
C MET A 50 -14.98 7.55 -0.86
N ALA A 51 -13.86 7.08 -0.28
CA ALA A 51 -13.82 6.07 0.77
C ALA A 51 -14.68 6.41 2.00
N GLU A 52 -14.73 7.69 2.41
CA GLU A 52 -15.53 8.13 3.56
C GLU A 52 -17.01 7.75 3.42
N LYS A 53 -17.56 7.80 2.20
CA LYS A 53 -18.96 7.43 1.92
C LYS A 53 -19.21 5.93 2.04
N GLY A 54 -18.17 5.11 1.89
CA GLY A 54 -18.25 3.65 2.03
C GLY A 54 -18.22 3.17 3.48
N LEU A 55 -17.83 4.01 4.43
CA LEU A 55 -17.64 3.61 5.82
C LEU A 55 -18.89 2.97 6.47
N PRO A 56 -20.12 3.49 6.30
CA PRO A 56 -21.31 2.86 6.84
C PRO A 56 -21.54 1.43 6.31
N ALA A 57 -21.31 1.22 5.00
CA ALA A 57 -21.43 -0.09 4.37
C ALA A 57 -20.33 -1.05 4.86
N ALA A 58 -19.08 -0.59 4.97
CA ALA A 58 -17.95 -1.37 5.50
C ALA A 58 -18.23 -1.87 6.92
N ARG A 59 -18.63 -0.98 7.83
CA ARG A 59 -18.97 -1.32 9.22
C ARG A 59 -20.10 -2.34 9.32
N LYS A 60 -21.11 -2.19 8.46
CA LYS A 60 -22.24 -3.12 8.43
C LYS A 60 -21.81 -4.48 7.89
N TYR A 61 -21.10 -4.50 6.77
CA TYR A 61 -20.67 -5.73 6.10
C TYR A 61 -19.78 -6.59 6.97
N ALA A 62 -18.89 -5.98 7.76
CA ALA A 62 -18.04 -6.64 8.75
C ALA A 62 -18.83 -7.47 9.80
N GLN A 63 -20.14 -7.31 9.90
CA GLN A 63 -21.02 -8.03 10.84
C GLN A 63 -21.98 -9.02 10.16
N LEU A 64 -22.20 -8.92 8.84
CA LEU A 64 -23.30 -9.63 8.15
C LEU A 64 -23.00 -11.10 7.84
N ALA A 65 -21.75 -11.44 7.49
CA ALA A 65 -21.38 -12.79 7.08
C ALA A 65 -20.11 -13.25 7.82
N PRO A 66 -20.20 -13.54 9.13
CA PRO A 66 -19.03 -13.77 9.99
C PRO A 66 -18.26 -15.06 9.69
N ALA A 67 -18.78 -15.93 8.83
CA ALA A 67 -18.13 -17.17 8.41
C ALA A 67 -17.53 -17.09 7.00
N ALA A 68 -17.75 -16.00 6.24
CA ALA A 68 -17.26 -15.86 4.87
C ALA A 68 -15.98 -14.99 4.85
N PRO A 69 -14.81 -15.55 4.52
CA PRO A 69 -13.55 -14.79 4.56
C PRO A 69 -13.58 -13.53 3.71
N HIS A 70 -14.06 -13.64 2.47
CA HIS A 70 -14.20 -12.48 1.58
C HIS A 70 -15.06 -11.37 2.19
N ALA A 71 -16.15 -11.72 2.87
CA ALA A 71 -17.02 -10.73 3.50
C ALA A 71 -16.38 -10.04 4.71
N LEU A 72 -15.49 -10.74 5.41
CA LEU A 72 -14.72 -10.22 6.53
C LEU A 72 -13.58 -9.31 6.08
N HIS A 73 -12.95 -9.64 4.94
CA HIS A 73 -11.84 -8.87 4.38
C HIS A 73 -12.30 -7.56 3.73
N MET A 74 -13.31 -7.57 2.86
CA MET A 74 -13.68 -6.39 2.06
C MET A 74 -13.85 -5.07 2.82
N PRO A 75 -14.38 -5.01 4.07
CA PRO A 75 -14.39 -3.78 4.86
C PRO A 75 -13.00 -3.13 5.03
N ALA A 76 -11.94 -3.93 5.10
CA ALA A 76 -10.56 -3.46 5.27
C ALA A 76 -10.11 -2.53 4.14
N HIS A 77 -10.60 -2.70 2.91
CA HIS A 77 -10.34 -1.77 1.81
C HIS A 77 -10.70 -0.32 2.19
N ILE A 78 -11.89 -0.10 2.76
CA ILE A 78 -12.31 1.24 3.19
C ILE A 78 -11.58 1.67 4.46
N PHE A 79 -11.30 0.74 5.38
CA PHE A 79 -10.58 1.07 6.61
C PHE A 79 -9.13 1.53 6.33
N ALA A 80 -8.40 0.82 5.46
CA ALA A 80 -7.06 1.18 5.01
C ALA A 80 -7.04 2.57 4.36
N ARG A 81 -7.96 2.82 3.40
CA ARG A 81 -8.10 4.13 2.72
C ARG A 81 -8.36 5.31 3.66
N LEU A 82 -8.85 5.04 4.87
CA LEU A 82 -9.18 6.07 5.87
C LEU A 82 -8.20 6.09 7.05
N GLY A 83 -7.15 5.26 7.03
CA GLY A 83 -6.21 5.13 8.14
C GLY A 83 -6.85 4.55 9.41
N LEU A 84 -7.94 3.80 9.29
CA LEU A 84 -8.64 3.13 10.39
C LEU A 84 -7.97 1.78 10.71
N TRP A 85 -6.68 1.84 11.06
CA TRP A 85 -5.80 0.68 11.07
C TRP A 85 -6.24 -0.47 11.98
N GLN A 86 -6.79 -0.19 13.17
CA GLN A 86 -7.24 -1.26 14.05
C GLN A 86 -8.46 -2.01 13.48
N ASP A 87 -9.34 -1.31 12.75
CA ASP A 87 -10.51 -1.92 12.13
C ASP A 87 -10.14 -2.77 10.92
N ASP A 88 -9.14 -2.32 10.17
CA ASP A 88 -8.47 -3.10 9.13
C ASP A 88 -7.88 -4.39 9.72
N ILE A 89 -7.01 -4.27 10.74
CA ILE A 89 -6.39 -5.39 11.44
C ILE A 89 -7.44 -6.40 11.92
N ASP A 90 -8.48 -5.94 12.63
CA ASP A 90 -9.52 -6.80 13.19
C ASP A 90 -10.30 -7.54 12.08
N SER A 91 -10.53 -6.87 10.94
CA SER A 91 -11.25 -7.44 9.80
C SER A 91 -10.42 -8.52 9.11
N ASN A 92 -9.14 -8.26 8.88
CA ASN A 92 -8.25 -9.20 8.22
C ASN A 92 -7.86 -10.39 9.08
N VAL A 93 -7.63 -10.20 10.39
CA VAL A 93 -7.43 -11.32 11.33
C VAL A 93 -8.63 -12.26 11.30
N ARG A 94 -9.85 -11.72 11.38
CA ARG A 94 -11.07 -12.54 11.29
C ARG A 94 -11.23 -13.23 9.94
N SER A 95 -10.87 -12.56 8.85
CA SER A 95 -10.89 -13.14 7.51
C SER A 95 -9.96 -14.36 7.42
N ILE A 96 -8.70 -14.20 7.85
CA ILE A 96 -7.70 -15.27 7.86
C ILE A 96 -8.16 -16.45 8.73
N GLU A 97 -8.68 -16.17 9.94
CA GLU A 97 -9.25 -17.20 10.82
C GLU A 97 -10.41 -17.97 10.17
N ALA A 98 -11.26 -17.27 9.41
CA ALA A 98 -12.36 -17.90 8.68
C ALA A 98 -11.82 -18.78 7.53
N THR A 99 -10.82 -18.30 6.77
CA THR A 99 -10.21 -19.09 5.70
C THR A 99 -9.56 -20.36 6.23
N GLN A 100 -8.84 -20.28 7.35
CA GLN A 100 -8.23 -21.44 8.00
C GLN A 100 -9.28 -22.48 8.42
N LYS A 101 -10.46 -22.04 8.88
CA LYS A 101 -11.59 -22.94 9.18
C LYS A 101 -12.17 -23.60 7.92
N GLU A 102 -12.35 -22.85 6.83
CA GLU A 102 -12.83 -23.39 5.55
C GLU A 102 -11.85 -24.41 4.94
N ALA A 103 -10.55 -24.11 5.01
CA ALA A 103 -9.46 -25.00 4.58
C ALA A 103 -9.45 -26.31 5.37
N ALA A 104 -9.63 -26.24 6.70
CA ALA A 104 -9.75 -27.42 7.56
C ALA A 104 -11.00 -28.27 7.25
N MET A 105 -12.01 -27.69 6.60
CA MET A 105 -13.20 -28.40 6.11
C MET A 105 -13.07 -28.85 4.65
N HIS A 106 -11.92 -28.65 4.00
CA HIS A 106 -11.66 -28.94 2.59
C HIS A 106 -12.63 -28.24 1.63
N MET A 107 -13.14 -27.06 2.00
CA MET A 107 -14.07 -26.30 1.16
C MET A 107 -13.39 -25.45 0.08
N GLY A 108 -12.06 -25.37 0.11
CA GLY A 108 -11.28 -24.43 -0.69
C GLY A 108 -11.47 -22.99 -0.21
N GLY A 109 -10.55 -22.09 -0.57
CA GLY A 109 -10.63 -20.67 -0.20
C GLY A 109 -9.30 -20.07 0.27
N GLU A 110 -8.25 -20.89 0.36
CA GLU A 110 -6.90 -20.54 0.81
C GLU A 110 -6.29 -19.43 -0.04
N GLY A 111 -6.67 -19.32 -1.31
CA GLY A 111 -6.21 -18.23 -2.18
C GLY A 111 -6.70 -16.84 -1.76
N HIS A 112 -7.87 -16.72 -1.13
CA HIS A 112 -8.36 -15.45 -0.58
C HIS A 112 -7.58 -15.01 0.67
N GLN A 113 -6.86 -15.94 1.33
CA GLN A 113 -6.09 -15.65 2.53
C GLN A 113 -4.94 -14.69 2.26
N PHE A 114 -4.25 -14.85 1.12
CA PHE A 114 -3.09 -14.02 0.78
C PHE A 114 -3.45 -12.54 0.64
N HIS A 115 -4.63 -12.25 0.07
CA HIS A 115 -5.12 -10.88 -0.05
C HIS A 115 -5.44 -10.23 1.31
N ALA A 116 -6.04 -10.99 2.22
CA ALA A 116 -6.23 -10.52 3.59
C ALA A 116 -4.90 -10.36 4.36
N MET A 117 -3.92 -11.23 4.08
CA MET A 117 -2.58 -11.14 4.66
C MET A 117 -1.81 -9.93 4.18
N ASP A 118 -1.99 -9.51 2.92
CA ASP A 118 -1.37 -8.31 2.37
C ASP A 118 -1.78 -7.05 3.16
N PHE A 119 -3.09 -6.80 3.24
CA PHE A 119 -3.63 -5.70 4.03
C PHE A 119 -3.22 -5.78 5.51
N LEU A 120 -3.15 -6.98 6.07
CA LEU A 120 -2.72 -7.15 7.46
C LEU A 120 -1.24 -6.81 7.66
N VAL A 121 -0.35 -7.23 6.75
CA VAL A 121 1.06 -6.82 6.75
C VAL A 121 1.16 -5.31 6.64
N TYR A 122 0.42 -4.71 5.71
CA TYR A 122 0.38 -3.27 5.51
C TYR A 122 -0.06 -2.54 6.79
N ALA A 123 -1.21 -2.87 7.36
CA ALA A 123 -1.74 -2.23 8.56
C ALA A 123 -0.83 -2.41 9.79
N TYR A 124 -0.14 -3.56 9.91
CA TYR A 124 0.87 -3.75 10.95
C TYR A 124 2.07 -2.82 10.76
N LEU A 125 2.57 -2.63 9.54
CA LEU A 125 3.66 -1.69 9.26
C LEU A 125 3.22 -0.24 9.55
N GLN A 126 1.99 0.13 9.21
CA GLN A 126 1.45 1.47 9.48
C GLN A 126 1.21 1.77 10.98
N THR A 127 1.13 0.73 11.81
CA THR A 127 0.88 0.85 13.27
C THR A 127 2.11 0.52 14.14
N GLY A 128 3.29 0.36 13.53
CA GLY A 128 4.50 -0.01 14.26
C GLY A 128 4.40 -1.39 14.91
N ARG A 129 3.86 -2.38 14.19
CA ARG A 129 3.77 -3.77 14.63
C ARG A 129 4.60 -4.66 13.71
N GLU A 130 5.85 -4.28 13.53
CA GLU A 130 6.80 -4.89 12.60
C GLU A 130 7.00 -6.38 12.90
N GLU A 131 7.07 -6.75 14.18
CA GLU A 131 7.15 -8.16 14.59
C GLU A 131 5.92 -8.97 14.14
N ASP A 132 4.73 -8.37 14.14
CA ASP A 132 3.51 -9.04 13.71
C ASP A 132 3.43 -9.15 12.19
N ALA A 133 3.84 -8.10 11.45
CA ALA A 133 4.03 -8.16 10.00
C ALA A 133 5.01 -9.28 9.61
N GLN A 134 6.16 -9.36 10.29
CA GLN A 134 7.17 -10.38 10.03
C GLN A 134 6.67 -11.80 10.32
N LYS A 135 5.77 -11.99 11.31
CA LYS A 135 5.13 -13.29 11.56
C LYS A 135 4.27 -13.73 10.38
N ILE A 136 3.47 -12.83 9.80
CA ILE A 136 2.65 -13.14 8.62
C ILE A 136 3.53 -13.52 7.42
N ILE A 137 4.63 -12.78 7.18
CA ILE A 137 5.60 -13.11 6.12
C ILE A 137 6.19 -14.51 6.32
N ASN A 138 6.52 -14.86 7.57
CA ASN A 138 7.04 -16.19 7.90
C ASN A 138 5.97 -17.28 7.76
N GLU A 139 4.71 -16.98 8.07
CA GLU A 139 3.58 -17.89 7.87
C GLU A 139 3.41 -18.20 6.37
N VAL A 140 3.34 -17.17 5.52
CA VAL A 140 3.28 -17.32 4.05
C VAL A 140 4.46 -18.17 3.56
N ARG A 141 5.69 -17.90 4.02
CA ARG A 141 6.86 -18.72 3.64
C ARG A 141 6.74 -20.19 4.02
N ALA A 142 6.05 -20.51 5.10
CA ALA A 142 5.82 -21.88 5.54
C ALA A 142 4.65 -22.58 4.83
N MET A 143 3.80 -21.84 4.10
CA MET A 143 2.67 -22.41 3.35
C MET A 143 3.14 -23.21 2.13
N PRO A 144 2.39 -24.25 1.74
CA PRO A 144 2.67 -24.98 0.50
C PRO A 144 2.41 -24.08 -0.72
N PRO A 145 3.08 -24.35 -1.86
CA PRO A 145 2.75 -23.71 -3.12
C PRO A 145 1.28 -23.91 -3.47
N MET A 146 0.63 -22.86 -3.97
CA MET A 146 -0.77 -22.90 -4.32
C MET A 146 -0.93 -23.23 -5.80
N LYS A 147 -1.84 -24.16 -6.10
CA LYS A 147 -2.22 -24.38 -7.51
C LYS A 147 -3.04 -23.18 -7.97
N ASP A 148 -2.71 -22.75 -9.18
CA ASP A 148 -3.44 -21.80 -10.01
C ASP A 148 -4.87 -21.48 -9.52
N MET A 149 -5.00 -20.32 -8.88
CA MET A 149 -6.31 -19.84 -8.46
C MET A 149 -7.08 -19.36 -9.70
N TYR A 150 -8.25 -19.98 -9.96
CA TYR A 150 -9.13 -19.70 -11.10
C TYR A 150 -8.66 -20.13 -12.50
N GLY A 151 -7.58 -20.92 -12.63
CA GLY A 151 -7.17 -21.45 -13.95
C GLY A 151 -6.48 -20.42 -14.86
N MET A 152 -5.91 -19.37 -14.26
CA MET A 152 -5.28 -18.20 -14.90
C MET A 152 -3.75 -18.26 -14.88
N GLY A 153 -3.14 -19.35 -14.40
CA GLY A 153 -1.71 -19.50 -14.18
C GLY A 153 -1.15 -18.67 -13.03
N PHE A 154 -1.98 -18.20 -12.09
CA PHE A 154 -1.57 -17.31 -11.00
C PHE A 154 -1.42 -18.06 -9.67
N ASP A 155 -0.22 -18.00 -9.09
CA ASP A 155 0.07 -18.53 -7.76
C ASP A 155 0.07 -17.38 -6.73
N PRO A 156 -0.99 -17.22 -5.92
CA PRO A 156 -1.07 -16.14 -4.94
C PRO A 156 -0.03 -16.27 -3.82
N HIS A 157 0.50 -17.47 -3.57
CA HIS A 157 1.56 -17.68 -2.59
C HIS A 157 2.88 -17.08 -3.08
N LEU A 158 3.25 -17.33 -4.34
CA LEU A 158 4.46 -16.75 -4.93
C LEU A 158 4.34 -15.23 -5.09
N ALA A 159 3.15 -14.71 -5.39
CA ALA A 159 2.90 -13.27 -5.44
C ALA A 159 3.11 -12.63 -4.04
N ALA A 160 2.50 -13.20 -2.99
CA ALA A 160 2.67 -12.73 -1.62
C ALA A 160 4.14 -12.81 -1.15
N LEU A 161 4.87 -13.87 -1.51
CA LEU A 161 6.29 -13.98 -1.19
C LEU A 161 7.15 -12.91 -1.86
N SER A 162 6.82 -12.56 -3.11
CA SER A 162 7.50 -11.51 -3.87
C SER A 162 7.25 -10.13 -3.28
N ASP A 163 6.00 -9.85 -2.89
CA ASP A 163 5.60 -8.52 -2.45
C ASP A 163 5.92 -8.26 -0.97
N PHE A 164 5.52 -9.13 -0.04
CA PHE A 164 5.52 -8.77 1.38
C PHE A 164 6.93 -8.48 1.93
N GLN A 165 7.95 -9.17 1.42
CA GLN A 165 9.34 -8.91 1.81
C GLN A 165 9.83 -7.55 1.28
N VAL A 166 9.38 -7.16 0.09
CA VAL A 166 9.67 -5.85 -0.50
C VAL A 166 8.97 -4.77 0.31
N SER A 167 7.65 -4.90 0.53
CA SER A 167 6.85 -3.96 1.32
C SER A 167 7.41 -3.78 2.73
N HIS A 168 7.77 -4.87 3.41
CA HIS A 168 8.41 -4.82 4.72
C HIS A 168 9.75 -4.06 4.71
N ALA A 169 10.66 -4.37 3.78
CA ALA A 169 11.96 -3.72 3.74
C ALA A 169 11.87 -2.22 3.36
N LEU A 170 10.96 -1.88 2.45
CA LEU A 170 10.77 -0.50 1.98
C LEU A 170 10.03 0.36 3.00
N GLU A 171 8.93 -0.10 3.59
CA GLU A 171 8.16 0.66 4.60
C GLU A 171 8.95 0.91 5.90
N LEU A 172 9.86 0.00 6.26
CA LEU A 172 10.74 0.14 7.42
C LEU A 172 12.03 0.90 7.11
N HIS A 173 12.22 1.36 5.87
CA HIS A 173 13.43 2.03 5.42
C HIS A 173 14.70 1.19 5.64
N HIS A 174 14.60 -0.14 5.58
CA HIS A 174 15.74 -1.06 5.69
C HIS A 174 16.52 -1.13 4.37
N TRP A 175 17.11 -0.02 3.95
CA TRP A 175 17.71 0.13 2.61
C TRP A 175 18.80 -0.90 2.29
N SER A 176 19.61 -1.27 3.28
CA SER A 176 20.64 -2.30 3.11
C SER A 176 20.04 -3.69 2.91
N GLU A 177 18.92 -4.00 3.58
CA GLU A 177 18.18 -5.25 3.39
C GLU A 177 17.50 -5.27 2.01
N ALA A 178 16.81 -4.18 1.65
CA ALA A 178 16.17 -4.01 0.35
C ALA A 178 17.17 -4.19 -0.81
N ALA A 179 18.39 -3.67 -0.67
CA ALA A 179 19.49 -3.87 -1.64
C ALA A 179 19.90 -5.35 -1.84
N GLN A 180 19.57 -6.24 -0.91
CA GLN A 180 20.02 -7.64 -0.90
C GLN A 180 18.90 -8.64 -1.16
N LEU A 181 17.64 -8.19 -1.29
CA LEU A 181 16.51 -9.07 -1.58
C LEU A 181 16.75 -9.88 -2.85
N SER A 182 16.29 -11.13 -2.84
CA SER A 182 16.38 -12.01 -4.01
C SER A 182 15.00 -12.18 -4.63
N PRO A 183 14.86 -12.10 -5.98
CA PRO A 183 13.61 -12.44 -6.63
C PRO A 183 13.19 -13.87 -6.27
N VAL A 184 11.90 -14.08 -6.02
CA VAL A 184 11.37 -15.40 -5.67
C VAL A 184 11.49 -16.34 -6.88
N GLU A 185 12.09 -17.51 -6.69
CA GLU A 185 12.21 -18.50 -7.75
C GLU A 185 10.84 -19.02 -8.21
N GLY A 186 10.68 -19.26 -9.52
CA GLY A 186 9.43 -19.78 -10.08
C GLY A 186 8.33 -18.75 -10.31
N THR A 187 8.53 -17.49 -9.88
CA THR A 187 7.54 -16.42 -10.07
C THR A 187 7.60 -15.78 -11.47
N SER A 188 6.54 -15.06 -11.85
CA SER A 188 6.43 -14.36 -13.15
C SER A 188 7.48 -13.25 -13.27
N GLU A 189 7.79 -12.81 -14.50
CA GLU A 189 8.71 -11.68 -14.70
C GLU A 189 8.21 -10.39 -14.03
N GLY A 190 6.88 -10.18 -13.96
CA GLY A 190 6.28 -9.08 -13.19
C GLY A 190 6.55 -9.21 -11.70
N ASN A 191 6.28 -10.36 -11.09
CA ASN A 191 6.56 -10.54 -9.66
C ASN A 191 8.07 -10.50 -9.31
N ARG A 192 8.96 -10.73 -10.29
CA ARG A 192 10.42 -10.57 -10.11
C ARG A 192 10.82 -9.11 -10.09
N SER A 193 10.08 -8.22 -10.75
CA SER A 193 10.42 -6.80 -10.85
C SER A 193 10.33 -6.10 -9.50
N PHE A 194 9.44 -6.55 -8.60
CA PHE A 194 9.34 -6.05 -7.21
C PHE A 194 10.69 -6.09 -6.47
N ALA A 195 11.39 -7.23 -6.53
CA ALA A 195 12.71 -7.37 -5.91
C ALA A 195 13.76 -6.46 -6.58
N TYR A 196 13.71 -6.29 -7.90
CA TYR A 196 14.64 -5.40 -8.60
C TYR A 196 14.38 -3.92 -8.30
N LEU A 197 13.11 -3.51 -8.17
CA LEU A 197 12.74 -2.18 -7.70
C LEU A 197 13.29 -1.94 -6.29
N ALA A 198 12.99 -2.84 -5.35
CA ALA A 198 13.45 -2.72 -3.97
C ALA A 198 14.99 -2.59 -3.89
N ARG A 199 15.70 -3.41 -4.67
CA ARG A 199 17.16 -3.34 -4.73
C ARG A 199 17.68 -2.06 -5.36
N ALA A 200 17.00 -1.52 -6.37
CA ALA A 200 17.37 -0.24 -6.98
C ALA A 200 17.22 0.90 -5.97
N ILE A 201 16.10 0.96 -5.24
CA ILE A 201 15.83 1.95 -4.18
C ILE A 201 16.85 1.80 -3.05
N GLY A 202 16.99 0.59 -2.50
CA GLY A 202 17.90 0.30 -1.40
C GLY A 202 19.36 0.61 -1.73
N ALA A 203 19.81 0.27 -2.94
CA ALA A 203 21.14 0.59 -3.42
C ALA A 203 21.35 2.10 -3.61
N ALA A 204 20.38 2.81 -4.19
CA ALA A 204 20.45 4.25 -4.38
C ALA A 204 20.53 4.99 -3.03
N ARG A 205 19.68 4.61 -2.05
CA ARG A 205 19.67 5.21 -0.70
C ARG A 205 20.84 4.76 0.19
N SER A 206 21.58 3.72 -0.22
CA SER A 206 22.83 3.29 0.41
C SER A 206 24.08 3.79 -0.33
N ASP A 207 23.95 4.77 -1.23
CA ASP A 207 25.02 5.34 -2.10
C ASP A 207 25.74 4.30 -3.00
N ASN A 208 25.15 3.13 -3.21
CA ASN A 208 25.65 2.12 -4.14
C ASN A 208 25.06 2.30 -5.55
N ARG A 209 25.50 3.36 -6.23
CA ARG A 209 24.99 3.77 -7.55
C ARG A 209 25.25 2.74 -8.65
N GLU A 210 26.34 1.99 -8.54
CA GLU A 210 26.66 0.92 -9.50
C GLU A 210 25.62 -0.19 -9.45
N GLN A 211 25.29 -0.66 -8.25
CA GLN A 211 24.24 -1.65 -8.06
C GLN A 211 22.89 -1.09 -8.51
N ALA A 212 22.52 0.13 -8.12
CA ALA A 212 21.25 0.71 -8.52
C ALA A 212 21.07 0.73 -10.05
N ARG A 213 22.12 1.15 -10.81
CA ARG A 213 22.11 1.10 -12.28
C ARG A 213 21.98 -0.31 -12.85
N LYS A 214 22.62 -1.30 -12.22
CA LYS A 214 22.48 -2.71 -12.61
C LYS A 214 21.04 -3.18 -12.46
N GLU A 215 20.36 -2.82 -11.37
CA GLU A 215 18.98 -3.23 -11.12
C GLU A 215 17.99 -2.51 -12.04
N VAL A 216 18.22 -1.24 -12.38
CA VAL A 216 17.47 -0.56 -13.45
C VAL A 216 17.60 -1.31 -14.78
N GLY A 217 18.79 -1.82 -15.11
CA GLY A 217 18.98 -2.66 -16.30
C GLY A 217 18.17 -3.96 -16.27
N GLN A 218 17.91 -4.54 -15.10
CA GLN A 218 17.02 -5.71 -14.96
C GLN A 218 15.56 -5.33 -15.22
N LEU A 219 15.10 -4.21 -14.65
CA LEU A 219 13.74 -3.68 -14.88
C LEU A 219 13.51 -3.33 -16.35
N GLU A 220 14.48 -2.71 -17.02
CA GLU A 220 14.42 -2.43 -18.47
C GLU A 220 14.28 -3.71 -19.30
N ALA A 221 15.00 -4.77 -18.93
CA ALA A 221 14.91 -6.05 -19.62
C ALA A 221 13.53 -6.71 -19.44
N ILE A 222 12.94 -6.61 -18.25
CA ILE A 222 11.58 -7.10 -17.97
C ILE A 222 10.55 -6.27 -18.75
N GLN A 223 10.63 -4.95 -18.67
CA GLN A 223 9.72 -4.03 -19.38
C GLN A 223 9.70 -4.33 -20.88
N LYS A 224 10.88 -4.52 -21.50
CA LYS A 224 11.00 -4.84 -22.92
C LYS A 224 10.34 -6.17 -23.30
N LYS A 225 10.44 -7.19 -22.43
CA LYS A 225 9.72 -8.46 -22.62
C LYS A 225 8.20 -8.24 -22.49
N ALA A 226 7.77 -7.50 -21.48
CA ALA A 226 6.36 -7.18 -21.24
C ALA A 226 5.75 -6.39 -22.41
N GLU A 227 6.51 -5.48 -23.03
CA GLU A 227 6.08 -4.70 -24.20
C GLU A 227 5.67 -5.60 -25.36
N ALA A 228 6.44 -6.67 -25.63
CA ALA A 228 6.12 -7.65 -26.67
C ALA A 228 4.79 -8.38 -26.41
N ASN A 229 4.37 -8.47 -25.15
CA ASN A 229 3.13 -9.10 -24.70
C ASN A 229 2.02 -8.12 -24.30
N LYS A 230 2.23 -6.80 -24.47
CA LYS A 230 1.34 -5.74 -23.97
C LYS A 230 -0.12 -5.88 -24.39
N LYS A 231 -0.40 -6.47 -25.56
CA LYS A 231 -1.78 -6.70 -26.02
C LYS A 231 -2.53 -7.75 -25.20
N LYS A 232 -1.81 -8.70 -24.61
CA LYS A 232 -2.37 -9.78 -23.79
C LYS A 232 -2.33 -9.43 -22.31
N GLU A 233 -1.25 -8.77 -21.87
CA GLU A 233 -1.00 -8.43 -20.48
C GLU A 233 -0.60 -6.95 -20.36
N PRO A 234 -1.53 -6.02 -20.60
CA PRO A 234 -1.22 -4.58 -20.55
C PRO A 234 -0.77 -4.14 -19.15
N TRP A 235 -1.39 -4.70 -18.11
CA TRP A 235 -1.12 -4.39 -16.71
C TRP A 235 0.33 -4.66 -16.31
N THR A 236 0.90 -5.80 -16.71
CA THR A 236 2.31 -6.13 -16.43
C THR A 236 3.26 -5.11 -17.03
N TYR A 237 3.00 -4.64 -18.26
CA TYR A 237 3.85 -3.63 -18.89
C TYR A 237 3.74 -2.29 -18.17
N ASP A 238 2.53 -1.86 -17.83
CA ASP A 238 2.30 -0.56 -17.19
C ASP A 238 2.91 -0.56 -15.77
N ALA A 239 2.69 -1.61 -14.96
CA ALA A 239 3.29 -1.75 -13.63
C ALA A 239 4.82 -1.70 -13.66
N VAL A 240 5.47 -2.52 -14.50
CA VAL A 240 6.95 -2.53 -14.61
C VAL A 240 7.47 -1.19 -15.15
N SER A 241 6.71 -0.48 -15.99
CA SER A 241 7.10 0.84 -16.49
C SER A 241 7.09 1.90 -15.39
N ASP A 242 6.15 1.83 -14.47
CA ASP A 242 6.06 2.70 -13.31
C ASP A 242 7.20 2.42 -12.33
N GLU A 243 7.46 1.14 -12.01
CA GLU A 243 8.61 0.71 -11.20
C GLU A 243 9.94 1.18 -11.79
N LEU A 244 10.13 1.03 -13.11
CA LEU A 244 11.33 1.48 -13.80
C LEU A 244 11.49 3.01 -13.69
N THR A 245 10.39 3.76 -13.74
CA THR A 245 10.40 5.22 -13.58
C THR A 245 10.81 5.61 -12.15
N ILE A 246 10.27 4.93 -11.14
CA ILE A 246 10.65 5.10 -9.73
C ILE A 246 12.14 4.79 -9.52
N ALA A 247 12.62 3.66 -10.03
CA ALA A 247 14.01 3.25 -9.89
C ALA A 247 14.98 4.26 -10.56
N ARG A 248 14.62 4.78 -11.74
CA ARG A 248 15.41 5.84 -12.43
C ARG A 248 15.43 7.15 -11.64
N ALA A 249 14.30 7.53 -11.02
CA ALA A 249 14.23 8.73 -10.20
C ALA A 249 15.14 8.61 -8.96
N TRP A 250 15.16 7.46 -8.27
CA TRP A 250 16.07 7.23 -7.14
C TRP A 250 17.55 7.27 -7.53
N ILE A 251 17.93 6.75 -8.71
CA ILE A 251 19.30 6.90 -9.21
C ILE A 251 19.63 8.36 -9.49
N ALA A 252 18.74 9.10 -10.17
CA ALA A 252 18.96 10.50 -10.45
C ALA A 252 19.13 11.31 -9.15
N HIS A 253 18.31 11.04 -8.13
CA HIS A 253 18.44 11.64 -6.81
C HIS A 253 19.79 11.32 -6.15
N ALA A 254 20.20 10.04 -6.13
CA ALA A 254 21.49 9.62 -5.57
C ALA A 254 22.71 10.23 -6.31
N GLU A 255 22.54 10.61 -7.58
CA GLU A 255 23.54 11.31 -8.37
C GLU A 255 23.51 12.85 -8.19
N GLY A 256 22.69 13.35 -7.27
CA GLY A 256 22.53 14.79 -7.00
C GLY A 256 21.63 15.52 -7.98
N ARG A 257 20.92 14.79 -8.86
CA ARG A 257 20.00 15.33 -9.88
C ARG A 257 18.56 15.29 -9.39
N THR A 258 18.30 15.79 -8.17
CA THR A 258 16.96 15.74 -7.54
C THR A 258 15.87 16.39 -8.37
N ASP A 259 16.12 17.54 -9.01
CA ASP A 259 15.11 18.19 -9.86
C ASP A 259 14.71 17.33 -11.06
N GLU A 260 15.64 16.55 -11.60
CA GLU A 260 15.33 15.59 -12.66
C GLU A 260 14.50 14.42 -12.14
N ALA A 261 14.85 13.88 -10.96
CA ALA A 261 14.09 12.83 -10.31
C ALA A 261 12.64 13.23 -10.05
N VAL A 262 12.42 14.42 -9.47
CA VAL A 262 11.08 14.98 -9.23
C VAL A 262 10.32 15.15 -10.54
N ARG A 263 10.97 15.65 -11.59
CA ARG A 263 10.34 15.84 -12.90
C ARG A 263 9.95 14.51 -13.56
N LEU A 264 10.70 13.43 -13.34
CA LEU A 264 10.36 12.09 -13.84
C LEU A 264 9.09 11.55 -13.15
N LEU A 265 8.95 11.79 -11.85
CA LEU A 265 7.84 11.27 -11.04
C LEU A 265 6.56 12.11 -11.13
N ARG A 266 6.66 13.40 -11.46
CA ARG A 266 5.51 14.31 -11.48
C ARG A 266 4.32 13.80 -12.31
N PRO A 267 4.49 13.28 -13.55
CA PRO A 267 3.36 12.77 -14.32
C PRO A 267 2.67 11.55 -13.70
N MET A 268 3.38 10.78 -12.86
CA MET A 268 2.78 9.67 -12.10
C MET A 268 1.98 10.23 -10.91
N ALA A 269 2.58 11.14 -10.13
CA ALA A 269 1.90 11.81 -9.02
C ALA A 269 0.61 12.54 -9.47
N ASP A 270 0.65 13.27 -10.59
CA ASP A 270 -0.52 13.99 -11.13
C ASP A 270 -1.64 13.05 -11.64
N LYS A 271 -1.28 11.81 -12.00
CA LYS A 271 -2.23 10.76 -12.41
C LYS A 271 -2.77 9.96 -11.24
N ASP A 272 -2.04 9.93 -10.13
CA ASP A 272 -2.40 9.14 -8.96
C ASP A 272 -3.72 9.64 -8.37
N ARG A 273 -4.81 9.08 -8.88
CA ARG A 273 -6.18 9.29 -8.42
C ARG A 273 -6.60 8.17 -7.46
N GLY A 274 -5.63 7.45 -6.88
CA GLY A 274 -5.86 6.27 -6.06
C GLY A 274 -6.44 5.11 -6.85
N GLU A 275 -5.82 4.81 -7.99
CA GLU A 275 -6.14 3.61 -8.78
C GLU A 275 -5.57 2.33 -8.17
N ALA A 276 -4.37 2.42 -7.58
CA ALA A 276 -3.72 1.35 -6.83
C ALA A 276 -4.51 1.00 -5.56
N GLU A 277 -4.46 -0.26 -5.12
CA GLU A 277 -5.05 -0.68 -3.84
C GLU A 277 -4.39 0.03 -2.66
N ALA A 278 -5.06 0.07 -1.51
CA ALA A 278 -4.53 0.83 -0.36
C ALA A 278 -3.21 0.24 0.20
N SER A 279 -3.01 -1.07 0.08
CA SER A 279 -1.77 -1.76 0.45
C SER A 279 -0.66 -1.68 -0.60
N GLU A 280 -0.96 -1.19 -1.81
CA GLU A 280 -0.08 -1.31 -2.96
C GLU A 280 0.95 -0.17 -3.01
N GLY A 281 2.21 -0.51 -2.72
CA GLY A 281 3.37 0.34 -2.96
C GLY A 281 3.44 1.62 -2.11
N ILE A 282 4.46 2.43 -2.40
CA ILE A 282 4.65 3.74 -1.77
C ILE A 282 4.03 4.81 -2.69
N PRO A 283 3.10 5.66 -2.20
CA PRO A 283 2.51 6.73 -2.98
C PRO A 283 3.57 7.62 -3.61
N VAL A 284 3.36 8.03 -4.87
CA VAL A 284 4.42 8.75 -5.62
C VAL A 284 4.71 10.12 -5.01
N HIS A 285 3.70 10.77 -4.43
CA HIS A 285 3.87 11.99 -3.65
C HIS A 285 4.81 11.77 -2.44
N GLU A 286 4.73 10.63 -1.74
CA GLU A 286 5.63 10.28 -0.64
C GLU A 286 7.07 10.08 -1.14
N ILE A 287 7.24 9.37 -2.27
CA ILE A 287 8.57 9.19 -2.90
C ILE A 287 9.22 10.54 -3.25
N ILE A 288 8.45 11.46 -3.85
CA ILE A 288 8.93 12.81 -4.17
C ILE A 288 9.28 13.57 -2.89
N ALA A 289 8.42 13.49 -1.86
CA ALA A 289 8.62 14.16 -0.59
C ALA A 289 9.91 13.72 0.11
N ASP A 290 10.18 12.42 0.14
CA ASP A 290 11.41 11.84 0.67
C ASP A 290 12.66 12.43 -0.01
N MET A 291 12.70 12.42 -1.35
CA MET A 291 13.82 12.98 -2.12
C MET A 291 14.03 14.47 -1.85
N LEU A 292 12.94 15.23 -1.72
CA LEU A 292 12.99 16.66 -1.42
C LEU A 292 13.50 16.91 0.01
N LEU A 293 13.07 16.12 0.99
CA LEU A 293 13.51 16.23 2.37
C LEU A 293 15.00 15.88 2.50
N GLU A 294 15.45 14.82 1.84
CA GLU A 294 16.87 14.43 1.74
C GLU A 294 17.71 15.54 1.09
N ALA A 295 17.18 16.18 0.03
CA ALA A 295 17.79 17.32 -0.65
C ALA A 295 17.68 18.66 0.10
N LYS A 296 17.24 18.66 1.37
CA LYS A 296 17.12 19.86 2.22
C LYS A 296 16.14 20.90 1.67
N ARG A 297 15.04 20.44 1.06
CA ARG A 297 13.92 21.26 0.57
C ARG A 297 12.64 20.97 1.37
N PRO A 298 12.61 21.25 2.68
CA PRO A 298 11.52 20.83 3.56
C PRO A 298 10.19 21.50 3.24
N ALA A 299 10.18 22.72 2.69
CA ALA A 299 8.94 23.38 2.29
C ALA A 299 8.24 22.65 1.13
N ASP A 300 9.01 22.23 0.12
CA ASP A 300 8.47 21.46 -1.00
C ASP A 300 8.08 20.05 -0.55
N ALA A 301 8.92 19.40 0.28
CA ALA A 301 8.62 18.07 0.82
C ALA A 301 7.31 18.05 1.63
N LEU A 302 7.05 19.09 2.44
CA LEU A 302 5.82 19.20 3.22
C LEU A 302 4.57 19.20 2.32
N VAL A 303 4.60 19.93 1.21
CA VAL A 303 3.47 19.97 0.25
C VAL A 303 3.16 18.58 -0.29
N GLU A 304 4.20 17.80 -0.61
CA GLU A 304 4.05 16.46 -1.16
C GLU A 304 3.58 15.45 -0.10
N TYR A 305 4.11 15.48 1.13
CA TYR A 305 3.59 14.62 2.20
C TYR A 305 2.14 14.95 2.54
N GLU A 306 1.73 16.22 2.51
CA GLU A 306 0.32 16.59 2.68
C GLU A 306 -0.57 16.11 1.55
N ALA A 307 -0.05 16.06 0.31
CA ALA A 307 -0.75 15.45 -0.80
C ALA A 307 -0.96 13.95 -0.56
N THR A 308 0.06 13.22 -0.10
CA THR A 308 -0.07 11.82 0.31
C THR A 308 -1.10 11.65 1.44
N LEU A 309 -1.03 12.45 2.50
CA LEU A 309 -1.94 12.30 3.65
C LEU A 309 -3.40 12.65 3.33
N LYS A 310 -3.66 13.29 2.19
CA LYS A 310 -5.01 13.52 1.69
C LYS A 310 -5.60 12.27 1.04
N SER A 311 -4.80 11.48 0.32
CA SER A 311 -5.23 10.23 -0.30
C SER A 311 -5.10 9.03 0.64
N ASP A 312 -4.11 9.05 1.51
CA ASP A 312 -3.73 7.97 2.42
C ASP A 312 -3.59 8.51 3.86
N PRO A 313 -4.72 8.89 4.48
CA PRO A 313 -4.72 9.43 5.84
C PRO A 313 -4.08 8.45 6.82
N GLY A 314 -3.24 8.96 7.72
CA GLY A 314 -2.67 8.14 8.77
C GLY A 314 -1.48 7.27 8.36
N ARG A 315 -1.01 7.36 7.10
CA ARG A 315 0.18 6.64 6.63
C ARG A 315 1.43 7.04 7.43
N PHE A 316 2.16 6.05 7.94
CA PHE A 316 3.25 6.21 8.92
C PHE A 316 4.36 7.13 8.40
N ASN A 317 4.95 6.78 7.25
CA ASN A 317 6.12 7.48 6.73
C ASN A 317 5.77 8.90 6.27
N ALA A 318 4.59 9.09 5.66
CA ALA A 318 4.08 10.43 5.35
C ALA A 318 3.83 11.30 6.60
N LEU A 319 3.23 10.76 7.67
CA LEU A 319 3.04 11.50 8.92
C LEU A 319 4.38 11.92 9.53
N TYR A 320 5.33 10.99 9.60
CA TYR A 320 6.65 11.28 10.16
C TYR A 320 7.42 12.30 9.31
N GLY A 321 7.45 12.12 7.99
CA GLY A 321 8.10 13.03 7.05
C GLY A 321 7.47 14.42 7.06
N ALA A 322 6.13 14.53 7.07
CA ALA A 322 5.42 15.79 7.19
C ALA A 322 5.74 16.51 8.51
N ALA A 323 5.86 15.77 9.60
CA ALA A 323 6.26 16.31 10.89
C ALA A 323 7.68 16.91 10.82
N GLN A 324 8.65 16.14 10.33
CA GLN A 324 10.03 16.60 10.16
C GLN A 324 10.15 17.81 9.23
N ALA A 325 9.45 17.79 8.11
CA ALA A 325 9.42 18.89 7.16
C ALA A 325 8.83 20.15 7.80
N SER A 326 7.71 20.01 8.54
CA SER A 326 7.07 21.09 9.30
C SER A 326 8.00 21.69 10.35
N GLU A 327 8.78 20.87 11.07
CA GLU A 327 9.78 21.38 12.02
C GLU A 327 10.86 22.23 11.34
N GLN A 328 11.39 21.75 10.21
CA GLN A 328 12.47 22.42 9.48
C GLN A 328 12.03 23.75 8.85
N VAL A 329 10.73 23.93 8.58
CA VAL A 329 10.15 25.21 8.12
C VAL A 329 9.59 26.09 9.26
N GLY A 330 9.77 25.67 10.52
CA GLY A 330 9.34 26.44 11.70
C GLY A 330 7.84 26.35 12.03
N GLN A 331 7.10 25.41 11.45
CA GLN A 331 5.67 25.19 11.72
C GLN A 331 5.48 24.19 12.88
N SER A 332 5.90 24.57 14.09
CA SER A 332 5.95 23.66 15.25
C SER A 332 4.61 23.06 15.67
N ASP A 333 3.51 23.79 15.52
CA ASP A 333 2.19 23.28 15.91
C ASP A 333 1.69 22.24 14.91
N LYS A 334 1.93 22.46 13.62
CA LYS A 334 1.64 21.48 12.57
C LYS A 334 2.51 20.23 12.70
N ALA A 335 3.80 20.39 12.97
CA ALA A 335 4.68 19.26 13.26
C ALA A 335 4.17 18.41 14.43
N ARG A 336 3.66 19.08 15.47
CA ARG A 336 3.08 18.42 16.64
C ARG A 336 1.83 17.63 16.28
N GLU A 337 0.94 18.17 15.47
CA GLU A 337 -0.28 17.47 15.02
C GLU A 337 0.09 16.16 14.31
N PHE A 338 1.05 16.19 13.38
CA PHE A 338 1.51 14.98 12.69
C PHE A 338 2.18 13.97 13.63
N TYR A 339 3.06 14.40 14.54
CA TYR A 339 3.66 13.49 15.52
C TYR A 339 2.63 12.87 16.46
N LEU A 340 1.66 13.64 16.94
CA LEU A 340 0.60 13.11 17.80
C LEU A 340 -0.27 12.09 17.07
N GLN A 341 -0.61 12.34 15.81
CA GLN A 341 -1.37 11.38 15.01
C GLN A 341 -0.56 10.09 14.76
N LEU A 342 0.74 10.20 14.47
CA LEU A 342 1.63 9.04 14.31
C LEU A 342 1.67 8.20 15.60
N LEU A 343 1.90 8.84 16.75
CA LEU A 343 1.94 8.15 18.04
C LEU A 343 0.59 7.52 18.40
N LYS A 344 -0.53 8.15 18.03
CA LYS A 344 -1.87 7.59 18.20
C LYS A 344 -2.09 6.35 17.34
N ASN A 345 -1.62 6.35 16.09
CA ASN A 345 -1.72 5.17 15.22
C ASN A 345 -0.93 3.99 15.78
N CYS A 346 0.18 4.27 16.46
CA CYS A 346 1.04 3.27 17.10
C CYS A 346 0.72 3.07 18.60
N ASP A 347 -0.48 3.39 19.07
CA ASP A 347 -0.82 3.15 20.46
C ASP A 347 -0.80 1.64 20.77
N GLY A 348 -0.23 1.26 21.91
CA GLY A 348 0.01 -0.13 22.30
C GLY A 348 1.12 -0.87 21.49
N SER A 349 1.77 -0.21 20.53
CA SER A 349 2.93 -0.76 19.83
C SER A 349 4.14 -0.94 20.76
N LYS A 350 4.97 -1.96 20.46
CA LYS A 350 6.29 -2.19 21.09
C LYS A 350 7.46 -1.81 20.19
N SER A 351 7.19 -1.14 19.07
CA SER A 351 8.19 -0.75 18.09
C SER A 351 9.29 0.10 18.70
N ASP A 352 10.53 -0.21 18.31
CA ASP A 352 11.75 0.53 18.64
C ASP A 352 12.22 1.41 17.48
N ARG A 353 11.38 1.59 16.45
CA ARG A 353 11.66 2.47 15.31
C ARG A 353 12.13 3.85 15.77
N ALA A 354 13.22 4.30 15.14
CA ALA A 354 13.84 5.58 15.46
C ALA A 354 12.86 6.74 15.28
N GLU A 355 11.93 6.62 14.32
CA GLU A 355 10.88 7.59 14.03
C GLU A 355 9.93 7.78 15.21
N LEU A 356 9.49 6.68 15.83
CA LEU A 356 8.60 6.73 17.00
C LEU A 356 9.32 7.24 18.24
N LYS A 357 10.59 6.83 18.44
CA LYS A 357 11.41 7.38 19.52
C LYS A 357 11.55 8.89 19.38
N HIS A 358 11.89 9.37 18.18
CA HIS A 358 12.01 10.78 17.89
C HIS A 358 10.69 11.53 18.09
N ALA A 359 9.57 10.99 17.61
CA ALA A 359 8.24 11.58 17.81
C ALA A 359 7.90 11.72 19.30
N ARG A 360 8.16 10.70 20.13
CA ARG A 360 7.92 10.76 21.59
C ARG A 360 8.78 11.83 22.26
N GLU A 361 10.08 11.88 21.95
CA GLU A 361 10.99 12.91 22.48
C GLU A 361 10.48 14.32 22.17
N LYS A 362 10.00 14.56 20.95
CA LYS A 362 9.43 15.86 20.55
C LYS A 362 8.17 16.23 21.33
N MET A 363 7.33 15.24 21.66
CA MET A 363 6.09 15.49 22.42
C MET A 363 6.36 15.71 23.91
N GLU A 364 7.38 15.08 24.48
CA GLU A 364 7.74 15.22 25.90
C GLU A 364 8.42 16.56 26.22
N VAL A 365 9.36 17.01 25.37
CA VAL A 365 10.15 18.25 25.59
C VAL A 365 9.28 19.51 25.75
N ARG A 366 8.05 19.51 25.24
CA ARG A 366 7.12 20.65 25.32
C ARG A 366 6.08 20.53 26.44
N ALA A 367 5.88 19.36 27.06
CA ALA A 367 4.98 19.20 28.21
C ALA A 367 5.60 19.70 29.53
N GLY A 368 6.93 19.85 29.56
CA GLY A 368 7.69 20.38 30.70
C GLY A 368 8.03 21.88 30.63
N LYS A 369 7.49 22.62 29.66
CA LYS A 369 7.56 24.08 29.55
C LYS A 369 6.16 24.66 29.65
#